data_AF-A0A5K1ANJ6-F1
#
_entry.id   AF-A0A5K1ANJ6-F1
#
_cell.length_a   1.000
_cell.length_b   1.000
_cell.length_c   1.000
_cell.angle_alpha   90.00
_cell.angle_beta   90.00
_cell.angle_gamma   90.00
#
_symmetry.space_group_name_H-M   'P 1'
#
loop_
_entity.id
_entity.type
_entity.pdbx_description
1 polymer ?
#
loop_
_entity_poly.entity_id
_entity_poly.type
_entity_poly.pdbx_seq_one_letter_code
_entity_poly.pdbx_strand_id
1 'polypeptide(L)'
;NDVIGLDYALFTANYDVVTDGDMRYRNLFDAMVDTVYSAIEKVDVPYLQKDDGLDRAARISIHVPESGWPSRGSSGGSAAADAKVYEATVCDASTYNQNLVNHVAQGTPKSPGMPVQTYVFALFNENLKPGAETERNFGLFYPNMQPVYNINFPENIQPPSLISSPSFMLRCRSNKLAMVM
;
A
#
# COMPACT_ATOMS: atom_id res chain seq x y z
N ASN A 1 23.57 4.45 -0.26
CA ASN A 1 23.09 3.06 -0.03
C ASN A 1 21.60 3.13 -0.35
N ASP A 2 21.28 3.27 -1.63
CA ASP A 2 20.05 3.96 -2.08
C ASP A 2 18.97 2.96 -2.51
N VAL A 3 18.72 1.96 -1.66
CA VAL A 3 17.77 0.89 -1.97
C VAL A 3 16.77 0.77 -0.83
N ILE A 4 15.50 1.00 -1.13
CA ILE A 4 14.37 0.74 -0.23
C ILE A 4 14.31 -0.76 0.08
N GLY A 5 14.25 -1.09 1.38
CA GLY A 5 14.08 -2.46 1.85
C GLY A 5 12.73 -3.05 1.45
N LEU A 6 12.70 -4.34 1.08
CA LEU A 6 11.44 -5.02 0.78
C LEU A 6 10.54 -5.12 2.01
N ASP A 7 11.16 -5.42 3.14
CA ASP A 7 10.49 -5.47 4.43
C ASP A 7 9.79 -4.15 4.78
N TYR A 8 10.44 -3.02 4.47
CA TYR A 8 9.86 -1.70 4.62
C TYR A 8 8.66 -1.45 3.68
N ALA A 9 8.72 -1.91 2.43
CA ALA A 9 7.60 -1.75 1.50
C ALA A 9 6.44 -2.73 1.78
N LEU A 10 6.71 -3.94 2.27
CA LEU A 10 5.72 -4.99 2.53
C LEU A 10 5.07 -4.93 3.92
N PHE A 11 5.31 -3.87 4.71
CA PHE A 11 4.86 -3.77 6.10
C PHE A 11 5.38 -4.89 7.02
N THR A 12 6.56 -5.45 6.74
CA THR A 12 7.13 -6.56 7.52
C THR A 12 8.39 -6.18 8.30
N ALA A 13 8.86 -4.95 8.19
CA ALA A 13 9.96 -4.47 9.03
C ALA A 13 9.51 -4.42 10.50
N ASN A 14 10.32 -5.04 11.38
CA ASN A 14 10.11 -5.08 12.82
C ASN A 14 11.00 -4.09 13.59
N TYR A 15 11.60 -3.15 12.86
CA TYR A 15 12.47 -2.09 13.36
C TYR A 15 12.07 -0.77 12.73
N ASP A 16 12.46 0.34 13.36
CA ASP A 16 12.21 1.68 12.84
C ASP A 16 13.17 1.93 11.68
N VAL A 17 12.65 1.98 10.44
CA VAL A 17 13.45 2.14 9.23
C VAL A 17 13.82 3.61 9.03
N VAL A 18 12.86 4.52 9.28
CA VAL A 18 13.06 5.96 9.24
C VAL A 18 12.57 6.57 10.56
N THR A 19 13.35 7.50 11.09
CA THR A 19 13.04 8.27 12.30
C THR A 19 13.05 9.75 11.93
N ASP A 20 11.92 10.44 12.15
CA ASP A 20 11.76 11.88 11.91
C ASP A 20 11.17 12.54 13.16
N GLY A 21 12.02 13.20 13.96
CA GLY A 21 11.64 13.71 15.28
C GLY A 21 11.17 12.58 16.19
N ASP A 22 9.91 12.63 16.62
CA ASP A 22 9.24 11.59 17.42
C ASP A 22 8.50 10.55 16.57
N MET A 23 8.37 10.77 15.26
CA MET A 23 7.72 9.84 14.34
C MET A 23 8.68 8.69 14.00
N ARG A 24 8.14 7.47 13.98
CA ARG A 24 8.87 6.23 13.67
C ARG A 24 8.14 5.51 12.54
N TYR A 25 8.81 5.37 11.40
CA TYR A 25 8.22 4.74 10.21
C TYR A 25 8.79 3.33 10.04
N ARG A 26 7.91 2.34 10.11
CA ARG A 26 8.22 0.92 9.90
C ARG A 26 7.72 0.38 8.57
N ASN A 27 6.93 1.16 7.84
CA ASN A 27 6.52 0.84 6.49
C ASN A 27 6.61 2.09 5.59
N LEU A 28 6.77 1.86 4.30
CA LEU A 28 6.92 2.93 3.31
C LEU A 28 5.61 3.70 3.08
N PHE A 29 4.47 3.03 3.20
CA PHE A 29 3.14 3.63 3.03
C PHE A 29 2.94 4.81 3.99
N ASP A 30 3.22 4.61 5.28
CA ASP A 30 3.12 5.66 6.31
C ASP A 30 4.00 6.85 5.98
N ALA A 31 5.26 6.61 5.61
CA ALA A 31 6.19 7.69 5.30
C ALA A 31 5.72 8.52 4.10
N MET A 32 5.14 7.87 3.08
CA MET A 32 4.64 8.54 1.90
C MET A 32 3.34 9.30 2.17
N VAL A 33 2.39 8.72 2.93
CA VAL A 33 1.16 9.42 3.35
C VAL A 33 1.48 10.63 4.24
N ASP A 34 2.38 10.49 5.21
CA ASP A 34 2.76 11.58 6.11
C ASP A 34 3.58 12.67 5.41
N THR A 35 4.27 12.33 4.32
CA THR A 35 4.90 13.31 3.43
C THR A 35 3.83 14.19 2.77
N VAL A 36 2.69 13.62 2.34
CA VAL A 36 1.58 14.39 1.77
C VAL A 36 0.91 15.25 2.84
N TYR A 37 0.65 14.71 4.04
CA TYR A 37 0.15 15.52 5.17
C TYR A 37 1.07 16.73 5.46
N SER A 38 2.37 16.49 5.53
CA SER A 38 3.36 17.54 5.80
C SER A 38 3.47 18.58 4.68
N ALA A 39 3.24 18.18 3.43
CA ALA A 39 3.16 19.11 2.31
C ALA A 39 1.93 20.00 2.41
N ILE A 40 0.76 19.42 2.73
CA ILE A 40 -0.52 20.15 2.89
C ILE A 40 -0.41 21.19 4.02
N GLU A 41 0.23 20.87 5.14
CA GLU A 41 0.43 21.82 6.26
C GLU A 41 1.18 23.09 5.86
N LYS A 42 2.07 22.99 4.87
CA LYS A 42 2.88 24.10 4.38
C LYS A 42 2.15 24.94 3.32
N VAL A 43 1.03 24.46 2.78
CA VAL A 43 0.20 25.24 1.86
C VAL A 43 -0.68 26.18 2.68
N ASP A 44 -0.60 27.48 2.38
CA ASP A 44 -1.48 28.47 2.99
C ASP A 44 -2.85 28.45 2.28
N VAL A 45 -3.82 27.74 2.86
CA VAL A 45 -5.18 27.66 2.33
C VAL A 45 -6.07 28.66 3.09
N PRO A 46 -6.55 29.75 2.46
CA PRO A 46 -7.27 30.83 3.15
C PRO A 46 -8.53 30.38 3.90
N TYR A 47 -9.19 29.31 3.44
CA TYR A 47 -10.42 28.77 4.06
C TYR A 47 -10.17 27.78 5.21
N LEU A 48 -8.91 27.50 5.54
CA LEU A 48 -8.50 26.66 6.68
C LEU A 48 -7.81 27.49 7.79
N GLN A 49 -8.08 28.79 7.85
CA GLN A 49 -7.45 29.70 8.81
C GLN A 49 -7.91 29.40 10.26
N LYS A 50 -6.94 28.91 11.03
CA LYS A 50 -6.42 29.33 12.36
C LYS A 50 -7.30 30.03 13.42
N ASP A 51 -8.61 30.16 13.25
CA ASP A 51 -9.40 30.94 14.21
C ASP A 51 -9.70 30.17 15.51
N ASP A 52 -9.47 28.85 15.54
CA ASP A 52 -9.76 27.98 16.70
C ASP A 52 -8.58 27.16 17.22
N GLY A 53 -7.36 27.40 16.74
CA GLY A 53 -6.14 26.75 17.26
C GLY A 53 -5.99 25.26 16.93
N LEU A 54 -6.82 24.69 16.07
CA LEU A 54 -6.70 23.30 15.60
C LEU A 54 -5.74 23.19 14.41
N ASP A 55 -4.94 22.12 14.36
CA ASP A 55 -3.98 21.86 13.28
C ASP A 55 -4.69 21.74 11.91
N ARG A 56 -4.08 22.29 10.86
CA ARG A 56 -4.67 22.35 9.50
C ARG A 56 -4.76 20.97 8.86
N ALA A 57 -3.76 20.11 9.08
CA ALA A 57 -3.78 18.73 8.62
C ALA A 57 -4.94 17.93 9.23
N ALA A 58 -5.32 18.22 10.48
CA ALA A 58 -6.43 17.54 11.14
C ALA A 58 -7.79 17.79 10.47
N ARG A 59 -7.91 18.79 9.58
CA ARG A 59 -9.14 19.12 8.84
C ARG A 59 -9.22 18.48 7.45
N ILE A 60 -8.09 18.02 6.89
CA ILE A 60 -8.06 17.45 5.55
C ILE A 60 -7.85 15.95 5.66
N SER A 61 -8.89 15.18 5.35
CA SER A 61 -8.77 13.74 5.16
C SER A 61 -8.03 13.43 3.86
N ILE A 62 -6.95 12.67 3.94
CA ILE A 62 -6.25 12.14 2.77
C ILE A 62 -6.82 10.77 2.45
N HIS A 63 -7.18 10.56 1.18
CA HIS A 63 -7.55 9.25 0.65
C HIS A 63 -6.47 8.77 -0.30
N VAL A 64 -6.19 7.47 -0.29
CA VAL A 64 -5.26 6.80 -1.20
C VAL A 64 -6.09 6.08 -2.28
N PRO A 65 -6.22 6.67 -3.48
CA PRO A 65 -7.14 6.17 -4.51
C PRO A 65 -6.67 4.87 -5.16
N GLU A 66 -5.38 4.55 -5.07
CA GLU A 66 -4.78 3.35 -5.63
C GLU A 66 -3.63 2.93 -4.73
N SER A 67 -3.54 1.66 -4.39
CA SER A 67 -2.37 1.10 -3.73
C SER A 67 -2.37 -0.39 -3.96
N GLY A 68 -1.24 -0.96 -4.37
CA GLY A 68 -1.19 -2.37 -4.71
C GLY A 68 0.19 -2.88 -5.05
N TRP A 69 0.27 -4.19 -5.18
CA TRP A 69 1.51 -4.90 -5.51
C TRP A 69 1.24 -5.97 -6.58
N PRO A 70 2.04 -6.03 -7.66
CA PRO A 70 1.80 -6.97 -8.75
C PRO A 70 2.14 -8.40 -8.31
N SER A 71 1.34 -9.36 -8.74
CA SER A 71 1.53 -10.78 -8.44
C SER A 71 2.55 -11.47 -9.34
N ARG A 72 2.94 -10.82 -10.44
CA ARG A 72 3.82 -11.36 -11.47
C ARG A 72 4.43 -10.25 -12.31
N GLY A 73 5.59 -10.53 -12.87
CA GLY A 73 6.29 -9.67 -13.82
C GLY A 73 7.52 -9.05 -13.21
N SER A 74 8.38 -8.51 -14.05
CA SER A 74 9.69 -8.04 -13.64
C SER A 74 9.77 -6.51 -13.65
N SER A 75 10.21 -5.88 -12.56
CA SER A 75 10.55 -4.45 -12.52
C SER A 75 11.96 -4.27 -13.08
N GLY A 76 12.04 -4.35 -14.41
CA GLY A 76 13.22 -4.12 -15.22
C GLY A 76 12.82 -3.47 -16.53
N GLY A 77 12.75 -2.14 -16.54
CA GLY A 77 12.59 -1.37 -17.78
C GLY A 77 13.85 -1.49 -18.64
N SER A 78 13.67 -1.65 -19.94
CA SER A 78 14.71 -1.78 -20.97
C SER A 78 15.61 -0.54 -21.13
N ALA A 79 16.47 -0.20 -20.14
CA ALA A 79 17.36 0.96 -20.29
C ALA A 79 18.70 0.97 -19.52
N ALA A 80 18.97 0.09 -18.54
CA ALA A 80 20.28 0.12 -17.87
C ALA A 80 20.80 -1.29 -17.59
N ALA A 81 22.02 -1.58 -18.07
CA ALA A 81 22.67 -2.90 -17.95
C ALA A 81 23.01 -3.29 -16.50
N ASP A 82 22.83 -2.36 -15.55
CA ASP A 82 23.02 -2.49 -14.10
C ASP A 82 21.72 -2.30 -13.30
N ALA A 83 20.57 -2.10 -13.96
CA ALA A 83 19.29 -2.01 -13.27
C ALA A 83 18.99 -3.36 -12.59
N LYS A 84 18.90 -3.33 -11.27
CA LYS A 84 18.52 -4.49 -10.49
C LYS A 84 17.09 -4.89 -10.84
N VAL A 85 16.98 -6.05 -11.46
CA VAL A 85 15.72 -6.66 -11.89
C VAL A 85 15.05 -7.29 -10.67
N TYR A 86 13.76 -6.98 -10.42
CA TYR A 86 12.98 -7.63 -9.37
C TYR A 86 11.79 -8.36 -9.95
N GLU A 87 11.56 -9.57 -9.46
CA GLU A 87 10.41 -10.36 -9.86
C GLU A 87 9.29 -10.15 -8.84
N ALA A 88 8.17 -9.64 -9.32
CA ALA A 88 6.96 -9.57 -8.55
C ALA A 88 6.37 -10.98 -8.37
N THR A 89 5.92 -11.30 -7.16
CA THR A 89 5.41 -12.64 -6.83
C THR A 89 4.04 -12.57 -6.19
N VAL A 90 3.27 -13.65 -6.32
CA VAL A 90 1.98 -13.86 -5.63
C VAL A 90 2.15 -13.71 -4.11
N CYS A 91 3.27 -14.18 -3.56
CA CYS A 91 3.60 -14.06 -2.14
C CYS A 91 3.76 -12.60 -1.70
N ASP A 92 4.49 -11.80 -2.46
CA ASP A 92 4.69 -10.38 -2.14
C ASP A 92 3.38 -9.61 -2.27
N ALA A 93 2.60 -9.89 -3.32
CA ALA A 93 1.29 -9.27 -3.54
C ALA A 93 0.29 -9.56 -2.42
N SER A 94 0.20 -10.84 -2.02
CA SER A 94 -0.64 -11.25 -0.89
C SER A 94 -0.18 -10.61 0.42
N THR A 95 1.13 -10.55 0.67
CA THR A 95 1.70 -9.94 1.89
C THR A 95 1.39 -8.45 1.94
N TYR A 96 1.68 -7.71 0.87
CA TYR A 96 1.46 -6.28 0.79
C TYR A 96 -0.02 -5.94 0.98
N ASN A 97 -0.91 -6.53 0.16
CA ASN A 97 -2.31 -6.15 0.16
C ASN A 97 -3.01 -6.58 1.46
N GLN A 98 -2.69 -7.74 2.03
CA GLN A 98 -3.26 -8.15 3.31
C GLN A 98 -2.78 -7.24 4.45
N ASN A 99 -1.50 -6.87 4.48
CA ASN A 99 -0.97 -5.97 5.50
C ASN A 99 -1.52 -4.56 5.35
N LEU A 100 -1.68 -4.06 4.12
CA LEU A 100 -2.32 -2.78 3.84
C LEU A 100 -3.75 -2.76 4.42
N VAL A 101 -4.57 -3.77 4.11
CA VAL A 101 -5.94 -3.90 4.65
C VAL A 101 -5.95 -3.90 6.19
N ASN A 102 -5.01 -4.60 6.82
CA ASN A 102 -4.89 -4.66 8.28
C ASN A 102 -4.36 -3.35 8.91
N HIS A 103 -3.63 -2.55 8.13
CA HIS A 103 -2.92 -1.36 8.59
C HIS A 103 -3.77 -0.10 8.54
N VAL A 104 -4.48 0.13 7.43
CA VAL A 104 -5.10 1.44 7.12
C VAL A 104 -6.07 1.96 8.16
N ALA A 105 -6.69 1.09 8.98
CA ALA A 105 -7.58 1.50 10.07
C ALA A 105 -6.84 2.12 11.28
N GLN A 106 -5.53 1.89 11.40
CA GLN A 106 -4.70 2.38 12.50
C GLN A 106 -4.23 3.83 12.30
N GLY A 107 -4.28 4.32 11.05
CA GLY A 107 -3.70 5.61 10.66
C GLY A 107 -2.19 5.54 10.48
N THR A 108 -1.54 6.70 10.55
CA THR A 108 -0.10 6.88 10.33
C THR A 108 0.57 7.48 11.58
N PRO A 109 1.91 7.50 11.68
CA PRO A 109 2.61 8.16 12.78
C PRO A 109 2.21 9.63 13.02
N LYS A 110 1.95 10.40 11.95
CA LYS A 110 1.51 11.81 12.05
C LYS A 110 0.02 11.96 12.36
N SER A 111 -0.80 10.96 12.01
CA SER A 111 -2.25 10.94 12.24
C SER A 111 -2.70 9.63 12.88
N PRO A 112 -2.27 9.34 14.13
CA PRO A 112 -2.54 8.06 14.77
C PRO A 112 -4.02 7.91 15.13
N GLY A 113 -4.60 6.74 14.85
CA GLY A 113 -6.00 6.43 15.12
C GLY A 113 -7.00 7.02 14.11
N MET A 114 -6.52 7.69 13.06
CA MET A 114 -7.33 8.23 11.98
C MET A 114 -7.24 7.30 10.75
N PRO A 115 -8.30 6.54 10.41
CA PRO A 115 -8.25 5.62 9.27
C PRO A 115 -7.93 6.34 7.95
N VAL A 116 -7.04 5.76 7.16
CA VAL A 116 -6.71 6.25 5.81
C VAL A 116 -7.59 5.51 4.81
N GLN A 117 -8.59 6.19 4.23
CA GLN A 117 -9.45 5.57 3.21
C GLN A 117 -8.59 5.20 1.99
N THR A 118 -8.50 3.89 1.72
CA THR A 118 -7.57 3.33 0.74
C THR A 118 -8.28 2.36 -0.18
N TYR A 119 -7.98 2.42 -1.48
CA TYR A 119 -8.53 1.54 -2.50
C TYR A 119 -7.43 0.63 -3.05
N VAL A 120 -7.62 -0.68 -2.91
CA VAL A 120 -6.66 -1.66 -3.40
C VAL A 120 -6.73 -1.72 -4.93
N PHE A 121 -5.62 -1.41 -5.59
CA PHE A 121 -5.48 -1.52 -7.03
C PHE A 121 -4.93 -2.91 -7.38
N ALA A 122 -5.66 -3.76 -8.10
CA ALA A 122 -7.01 -3.60 -8.65
C ALA A 122 -7.85 -4.87 -8.49
N LEU A 123 -9.12 -4.82 -8.90
CA LEU A 123 -9.99 -5.99 -8.81
C LEU A 123 -9.52 -7.15 -9.70
N PHE A 124 -9.14 -6.87 -10.95
CA PHE A 124 -8.78 -7.90 -11.93
C PHE A 124 -7.41 -7.66 -12.56
N ASN A 125 -6.78 -8.75 -13.01
CA ASN A 125 -5.66 -8.67 -13.94
C ASN A 125 -6.14 -8.12 -15.30
N GLU A 126 -5.50 -7.05 -15.77
CA GLU A 126 -5.88 -6.32 -16.98
C GLU A 126 -4.94 -6.65 -18.14
N ASN A 127 -5.29 -7.65 -18.94
CA ASN A 127 -4.42 -8.18 -20.01
C ASN A 127 -4.10 -7.18 -21.16
N LEU A 128 -4.88 -6.11 -21.28
CA LEU A 128 -4.68 -5.07 -22.30
C LEU A 128 -3.85 -3.87 -21.81
N LYS A 129 -3.39 -3.86 -20.55
CA LYS A 129 -2.50 -2.79 -20.05
C LYS A 129 -1.19 -2.74 -20.85
N PRO A 130 -0.81 -1.56 -21.37
CA PRO A 130 0.48 -1.37 -22.02
C PRO A 130 1.63 -1.40 -20.99
N GLY A 131 2.87 -1.47 -21.46
CA GLY A 131 4.05 -1.39 -20.59
C GLY A 131 4.49 -2.74 -20.00
N ALA A 132 5.13 -2.66 -18.82
CA ALA A 132 5.75 -3.80 -18.16
C ALA A 132 4.75 -4.93 -17.85
N GLU A 133 5.25 -6.16 -17.67
CA GLU A 133 4.38 -7.29 -17.30
C GLU A 133 3.65 -7.08 -15.97
N THR A 134 4.27 -6.34 -15.04
CA THR A 134 3.66 -5.96 -13.76
C THR A 134 2.31 -5.28 -13.92
N GLU A 135 2.16 -4.40 -14.91
CA GLU A 135 0.92 -3.62 -15.17
C GLU A 135 -0.31 -4.49 -15.45
N ARG A 136 -0.08 -5.72 -15.93
CA ARG A 136 -1.13 -6.69 -16.26
C ARG A 136 -1.46 -7.62 -15.09
N ASN A 137 -0.78 -7.50 -13.94
CA ASN A 137 -0.80 -8.48 -12.85
C ASN A 137 -1.07 -7.89 -11.44
N PHE A 138 -1.70 -6.71 -11.34
CA PHE A 138 -2.12 -6.09 -10.07
C PHE A 138 -3.45 -6.64 -9.49
N GLY A 139 -4.15 -7.49 -10.22
CA GLY A 139 -5.46 -7.99 -9.84
C GLY A 139 -5.46 -8.83 -8.56
N LEU A 140 -6.46 -8.61 -7.72
CA LEU A 140 -6.85 -9.55 -6.65
C LEU A 140 -7.43 -10.85 -7.24
N PHE A 141 -8.07 -10.75 -8.41
CA PHE A 141 -8.71 -11.86 -9.11
C PHE A 141 -8.22 -11.99 -10.55
N TYR A 142 -8.23 -13.22 -11.06
CA TYR A 142 -8.16 -13.48 -12.49
C TYR A 142 -9.49 -13.12 -13.17
N PRO A 143 -9.51 -12.90 -14.50
CA PRO A 143 -10.75 -12.64 -15.25
C PRO A 143 -11.83 -13.75 -15.13
N ASN A 144 -11.42 -14.97 -14.77
CA ASN A 144 -12.32 -16.09 -14.50
C ASN A 144 -12.90 -16.10 -13.07
N MET A 145 -12.77 -14.99 -12.34
CA MET A 145 -13.24 -14.78 -10.96
C MET A 145 -12.53 -15.62 -9.89
N GLN A 146 -11.53 -16.42 -10.26
CA GLN A 146 -10.71 -17.10 -9.27
C GLN A 146 -9.77 -16.11 -8.59
N PRO A 147 -9.58 -16.19 -7.26
CA PRO A 147 -8.60 -15.34 -6.57
C PRO A 147 -7.19 -15.65 -7.09
N VAL A 148 -6.38 -14.60 -7.28
CA VAL A 148 -4.93 -14.77 -7.53
C VAL A 148 -4.25 -15.25 -6.24
N TYR A 149 -4.71 -14.72 -5.10
CA TYR A 149 -4.38 -15.12 -3.74
C TYR A 149 -5.56 -14.79 -2.84
N ASN A 150 -5.65 -15.45 -1.69
CA ASN A 150 -6.69 -15.14 -0.71
C ASN A 150 -6.39 -13.78 -0.05
N ILE A 151 -7.44 -12.97 0.10
CA ILE A 151 -7.40 -11.69 0.82
C ILE A 151 -8.65 -11.58 1.69
N ASN A 152 -8.46 -11.15 2.93
CA ASN A 152 -9.52 -10.96 3.89
C ASN A 152 -9.74 -9.46 4.10
N PHE A 153 -10.90 -8.98 3.67
CA PHE A 153 -11.38 -7.65 4.02
C PHE A 153 -12.18 -7.72 5.33
N PRO A 154 -12.11 -6.71 6.20
CA PRO A 154 -12.94 -6.67 7.40
C PRO A 154 -14.43 -6.72 7.04
N GLU A 155 -15.23 -7.49 7.79
CA GLU A 155 -16.67 -7.74 7.53
C GLU A 155 -17.57 -6.48 7.59
N ASN A 156 -17.00 -5.31 7.83
CA ASN A 156 -17.74 -4.05 8.00
C ASN A 156 -18.07 -3.33 6.68
N ILE A 157 -17.97 -4.00 5.52
CA ILE A 157 -18.57 -3.54 4.26
C ILE A 157 -19.67 -4.53 3.89
N GLN A 158 -20.88 -4.30 4.38
CA GLN A 158 -22.04 -5.16 4.15
C GLN A 158 -22.54 -5.02 2.70
N PRO A 159 -22.59 -6.11 1.92
CA PRO A 159 -23.83 -6.59 1.32
C PRO A 159 -24.05 -8.10 1.60
N PRO A 160 -25.25 -8.67 1.34
CA PRO A 160 -25.79 -9.79 2.13
C PRO A 160 -25.00 -11.11 2.00
N SER A 161 -24.71 -11.66 3.18
CA SER A 161 -24.20 -12.99 3.57
C SER A 161 -24.01 -14.06 2.48
N LEU A 162 -22.76 -14.52 2.31
CA LEU A 162 -22.44 -15.91 1.96
C LEU A 162 -21.20 -16.40 2.74
N ILE A 163 -21.45 -17.41 3.59
CA ILE A 163 -20.60 -18.46 4.19
C ILE A 163 -19.08 -18.23 4.22
N SER A 164 -18.52 -18.12 5.43
CA SER A 164 -17.07 -18.06 5.69
C SER A 164 -16.38 -19.43 5.56
N SER A 165 -15.15 -19.42 5.02
CA SER A 165 -14.23 -20.56 5.00
C SER A 165 -12.98 -20.24 5.84
N PRO A 166 -12.36 -21.22 6.52
CA PRO A 166 -11.21 -20.97 7.38
C PRO A 166 -9.93 -20.70 6.56
N SER A 167 -9.24 -19.60 6.89
CA SER A 167 -7.95 -19.22 6.29
C SER A 167 -6.79 -19.93 6.99
N PHE A 168 -5.92 -20.59 6.21
CA PHE A 168 -4.58 -21.03 6.62
C PHE A 168 -3.56 -19.99 6.15
N MET A 169 -2.77 -19.41 7.07
CA MET A 169 -1.63 -18.56 6.73
C MET A 169 -0.39 -19.40 6.44
N LEU A 170 0.09 -19.37 5.19
CA LEU A 170 1.45 -19.80 4.84
C LEU A 170 2.40 -18.61 5.02
N ARG A 171 3.51 -18.81 5.74
CA ARG A 171 4.62 -17.85 5.78
C ARG A 171 5.37 -17.90 4.45
N CYS A 172 5.23 -16.86 3.63
CA CYS A 172 6.06 -16.64 2.46
C CYS A 172 7.42 -16.02 2.85
N ARG A 173 8.48 -16.45 2.17
CA ARG A 173 9.76 -15.72 2.09
C ARG A 173 9.96 -15.35 0.63
N SER A 174 10.01 -14.06 0.32
CA SER A 174 10.35 -13.55 -1.02
C SER A 174 11.26 -12.31 -0.90
N ASN A 175 11.97 -11.99 -1.99
CA ASN A 175 13.01 -10.98 -2.09
C ASN A 175 12.78 -10.01 -3.28
N LYS A 176 12.15 -8.86 -3.01
CA LYS A 176 12.40 -7.48 -3.51
C LYS A 176 11.49 -6.93 -4.66
N LEU A 177 11.49 -5.58 -4.78
CA LEU A 177 10.35 -4.63 -4.94
C LEU A 177 9.62 -4.47 -6.30
N ALA A 178 8.29 -4.29 -6.25
CA ALA A 178 7.49 -3.52 -7.22
C ALA A 178 6.19 -3.02 -6.53
N MET A 179 5.97 -1.72 -6.37
CA MET A 179 4.78 -1.15 -5.69
C MET A 179 4.15 -0.06 -6.55
N VAL A 180 2.81 -0.04 -6.60
CA VAL A 180 2.04 1.10 -7.10
C VAL A 180 1.44 1.84 -5.92
N MET A 181 1.51 3.16 -6.01
CA MET A 181 1.15 4.15 -4.99
C MET A 181 0.00 5.02 -5.46
#